data_AF-A0A439CXF9-F1
#
_entry.id   AF-A0A439CXF9-F1
#
_cell.length_a   1.000
_cell.length_b   1.000
_cell.length_c   1.000
_cell.angle_alpha   90.00
_cell.angle_beta   90.00
_cell.angle_gamma   90.00
#
_symmetry.space_group_name_H-M   'P 1'
#
loop_
_entity.id
_entity.type
_entity.pdbx_description
1 polymer ?
#
loop_
_entity_poly.entity_id
_entity_poly.type
_entity_poly.pdbx_seq_one_letter_code
_entity_poly.pdbx_strand_id
1 'polypeptide(L)'
;MSQSITSLGSVNRLQATKRIANEIFSTQLSGKAVKFTNCEVDTIATDGDDDVSVSMTYHDNKVRLPFTAGTYKLDSASFTVTDLSITPGQDPDIKNRVRDVKLWNGERGSIQWSVGRSKSTKVAQFWKENIKAGESTFGHNPDELNFAFMGRMDLTISGGVFTVPTTFTIEKAAIGQGSSGATNNWWFGCSRGTNVGGYRVRCSAMSESGQPLWFYFLRGGVGNDVDEIRLDEVESPGPFVTMFLQPNYVGESIMNKWQNPQRSPPYVTYYTSKQADTLKLHVKDGLLYDVNNELFDTSESNFGHLNVPSAIFVLSTDARSIYASRQHKLYMFHHSSMLAGGDVFSAGEISVEEGVIKWMSNASGHYKPDAATAYKQFKIALWNQGYRTPFPLKPLNQAMLDLLDRH
;
A
#
# COMPACT_ATOMS: atom_id res chain seq x y z
N MET A 1 48.62 51.56 13.04
CA MET A 1 49.70 50.57 12.97
C MET A 1 49.12 49.21 13.33
N SER A 2 49.17 48.28 12.36
CA SER A 2 49.22 46.80 12.43
C SER A 2 48.60 46.12 13.67
N GLN A 3 47.67 45.16 13.55
CA GLN A 3 47.98 43.82 13.04
C GLN A 3 46.79 43.09 12.38
N SER A 4 47.17 42.29 11.40
CA SER A 4 46.42 41.35 10.55
C SER A 4 45.87 40.13 11.29
N ILE A 5 44.64 39.70 10.94
CA ILE A 5 44.15 38.34 11.19
C ILE A 5 43.99 37.63 9.85
N THR A 6 44.84 36.62 9.61
CA THR A 6 44.73 35.65 8.52
C THR A 6 44.60 34.24 9.08
N SER A 7 43.48 33.59 8.76
CA SER A 7 43.30 32.19 8.36
C SER A 7 44.34 31.14 8.84
N LEU A 8 43.89 30.20 9.69
CA LEU A 8 44.49 28.87 9.88
C LEU A 8 43.40 27.85 10.25
N GLY A 9 42.98 27.03 9.29
CA GLY A 9 41.91 26.05 9.49
C GLY A 9 41.86 24.97 8.42
N SER A 10 42.96 24.24 8.20
CA SER A 10 42.95 23.08 7.29
C SER A 10 44.02 22.00 7.53
N VAL A 11 44.75 21.98 8.65
CA VAL A 11 45.88 21.03 8.83
C VAL A 11 45.61 19.87 9.82
N ASN A 12 44.56 19.92 10.65
CA ASN A 12 44.37 18.95 11.75
C ASN A 12 43.35 17.80 11.53
N ARG A 13 42.90 17.51 10.29
CA ARG A 13 42.03 16.34 10.03
C ARG A 13 42.67 15.18 9.24
N LEU A 14 43.91 15.32 8.77
CA LEU A 14 44.59 14.29 7.97
C LEU A 14 45.48 13.32 8.76
N GLN A 15 45.65 13.51 10.07
CA GLN A 15 46.49 12.63 10.91
C GLN A 15 45.72 11.62 11.78
N ALA A 16 44.38 11.71 11.86
CA ALA A 16 43.59 10.79 12.68
C ALA A 16 43.16 9.49 11.96
N THR A 17 43.18 9.44 10.62
CA THR A 17 42.67 8.29 9.84
C THR A 17 43.76 7.28 9.44
N LYS A 18 45.03 7.53 9.76
CA LYS A 18 46.17 6.63 9.44
C LYS A 18 46.57 5.65 10.55
N ARG A 19 45.85 5.63 11.69
CA ARG A 19 46.21 4.79 12.86
C ARG A 19 45.34 3.56 13.08
N ILE A 20 44.33 3.29 12.24
CA ILE A 20 43.43 2.12 12.40
C ILE A 20 43.72 1.01 11.37
N ALA A 21 44.56 1.26 10.34
CA ALA A 21 44.86 0.26 9.32
C ALA A 21 46.01 -0.72 9.68
N ASN A 22 46.73 -0.52 10.78
CA ASN A 22 47.93 -1.30 11.13
C ASN A 22 47.78 -2.25 12.33
N GLU A 23 46.57 -2.47 12.87
CA GLU A 23 46.36 -3.40 14.01
C GLU A 23 45.46 -4.62 13.69
N ILE A 24 45.13 -4.88 12.42
CA ILE A 24 44.30 -6.05 12.03
C ILE A 24 45.08 -7.13 11.28
N PHE A 25 46.40 -6.98 11.09
CA PHE A 25 47.25 -8.02 10.50
C PHE A 25 48.39 -8.45 11.41
N SER A 26 48.04 -8.92 12.61
CA SER A 26 48.93 -9.83 13.34
C SER A 26 48.12 -10.83 14.17
N THR A 27 47.60 -11.87 13.54
CA THR A 27 47.23 -13.11 14.24
C THR A 27 47.39 -14.30 13.30
N GLN A 28 48.42 -15.10 13.58
CA GLN A 28 48.57 -16.54 13.32
C GLN A 28 48.24 -17.09 11.93
N LEU A 29 49.28 -17.33 11.13
CA LEU A 29 49.43 -18.60 10.39
C LEU A 29 50.91 -19.01 10.41
N SER A 30 51.19 -20.04 11.20
CA SER A 30 52.49 -20.69 11.31
C SER A 30 52.78 -21.56 10.08
N GLY A 31 53.94 -21.35 9.46
CA GLY A 31 54.75 -22.41 8.85
C GLY A 31 54.30 -22.96 7.50
N LYS A 32 54.87 -22.42 6.41
CA LYS A 32 55.55 -23.18 5.35
C LYS A 32 56.18 -22.21 4.35
N ALA A 33 57.48 -22.35 4.14
CA ALA A 33 58.22 -21.61 3.12
C ALA A 33 57.83 -22.13 1.72
N VAL A 34 57.55 -21.22 0.79
CA VAL A 34 57.56 -21.49 -0.64
C VAL A 34 58.44 -20.42 -1.31
N LYS A 35 59.54 -20.87 -1.92
CA LYS A 35 60.42 -20.09 -2.77
C LYS A 35 59.67 -19.71 -4.06
N PHE A 36 59.79 -18.47 -4.49
CA PHE A 36 59.58 -18.11 -5.90
C PHE A 36 60.91 -17.59 -6.47
N THR A 37 61.39 -18.26 -7.52
CA THR A 37 62.55 -17.90 -8.33
C THR A 37 62.09 -17.26 -9.65
N ASN A 38 62.69 -16.12 -9.98
CA ASN A 38 62.83 -15.41 -11.27
C ASN A 38 61.70 -15.40 -12.31
N CYS A 39 61.24 -14.18 -12.62
CA CYS A 39 61.10 -13.69 -13.99
C CYS A 39 61.33 -12.17 -14.00
N GLU A 40 62.43 -11.73 -14.60
CA GLU A 40 62.61 -10.36 -15.08
C GLU A 40 61.62 -10.12 -16.23
N VAL A 41 60.94 -8.96 -16.23
CA VAL A 41 60.41 -8.39 -17.46
C VAL A 41 60.67 -6.89 -17.45
N ASP A 42 61.46 -6.54 -18.45
CA ASP A 42 61.85 -5.27 -19.05
C ASP A 42 61.10 -3.98 -18.71
N THR A 43 61.91 -2.92 -18.71
CA THR A 43 61.58 -1.50 -18.76
C THR A 43 60.36 -1.19 -19.62
N ILE A 44 59.38 -0.54 -19.01
CA ILE A 44 58.22 0.06 -19.68
C ILE A 44 58.73 1.18 -20.60
N ALA A 45 58.62 0.93 -21.90
CA ALA A 45 58.62 1.97 -22.92
C ALA A 45 57.37 2.84 -22.73
N THR A 46 57.56 4.15 -22.68
CA THR A 46 56.47 5.13 -22.72
C THR A 46 55.89 5.17 -24.12
N ASP A 47 54.86 4.37 -24.37
CA ASP A 47 54.04 4.48 -25.58
C ASP A 47 52.71 5.15 -25.23
N GLY A 48 52.43 6.22 -25.97
CA GLY A 48 51.10 6.64 -26.37
C GLY A 48 50.08 6.84 -25.27
N ASP A 49 50.01 8.07 -24.77
CA ASP A 49 48.83 8.64 -24.12
C ASP A 49 47.69 8.72 -25.15
N ASP A 50 47.08 7.58 -25.46
CA ASP A 50 45.74 7.50 -26.05
C ASP A 50 44.77 7.28 -24.88
N ASP A 51 44.49 8.38 -24.17
CA ASP A 51 43.22 8.53 -23.45
C ASP A 51 42.09 8.42 -24.47
N VAL A 52 41.74 7.18 -24.82
CA VAL A 52 40.47 6.89 -25.48
C VAL A 52 39.41 7.13 -24.41
N SER A 53 39.08 8.41 -24.24
CA SER A 53 37.82 8.81 -23.66
C SER A 53 36.75 8.12 -24.49
N VAL A 54 36.20 7.03 -23.97
CA VAL A 54 35.01 6.42 -24.56
C VAL A 54 33.94 7.48 -24.36
N SER A 55 33.68 8.27 -25.40
CA SER A 55 32.77 9.43 -25.34
C SER A 55 31.36 8.93 -25.08
N MET A 56 31.01 8.73 -23.82
CA MET A 56 29.66 8.43 -23.39
C MET A 56 28.88 9.75 -23.35
N THR A 57 27.59 9.70 -23.70
CA THR A 57 26.68 10.85 -23.60
C THR A 57 25.63 10.54 -22.55
N TYR A 58 25.44 11.45 -21.60
CA TYR A 58 24.30 11.38 -20.70
C TYR A 58 23.01 11.63 -21.47
N HIS A 59 22.02 10.78 -21.25
CA HIS A 59 20.67 10.98 -21.75
C HIS A 59 19.72 11.21 -20.60
N ASP A 60 18.72 12.05 -20.84
CA ASP A 60 17.57 12.19 -19.94
C ASP A 60 16.56 11.08 -20.24
N ASN A 61 16.70 9.98 -19.50
CA ASN A 61 15.85 8.82 -19.64
C ASN A 61 14.57 9.04 -18.84
N LYS A 62 13.57 9.60 -19.51
CA LYS A 62 12.24 9.87 -18.95
C LYS A 62 11.30 8.69 -19.19
N VAL A 63 10.65 8.22 -18.13
CA VAL A 63 9.52 7.28 -18.20
C VAL A 63 8.27 7.98 -17.70
N ARG A 64 7.19 7.91 -18.49
CA ARG A 64 5.87 8.39 -18.07
C ARG A 64 5.20 7.34 -17.18
N LEU A 65 4.57 7.79 -16.10
CA LEU A 65 3.86 6.97 -15.12
C LEU A 65 2.43 7.48 -14.91
N PRO A 66 1.59 7.51 -15.96
CA PRO A 66 0.23 7.98 -15.83
C PRO A 66 -0.57 7.03 -14.94
N PHE A 67 -1.45 7.63 -14.16
CA PHE A 67 -2.41 6.92 -13.32
C PHE A 67 -3.80 7.07 -13.94
N THR A 68 -4.41 5.95 -14.33
CA THR A 68 -5.69 5.92 -15.06
C THR A 68 -6.72 4.98 -14.43
N ALA A 69 -6.47 4.56 -13.18
CA ALA A 69 -7.32 3.63 -12.46
C ALA A 69 -8.63 4.28 -11.98
N GLY A 70 -9.61 4.37 -12.89
CA GLY A 70 -11.03 4.59 -12.62
C GLY A 70 -11.36 5.57 -11.49
N THR A 71 -11.99 5.05 -10.43
CA THR A 71 -12.52 5.83 -9.29
C THR A 71 -11.46 6.37 -8.34
N TYR A 72 -10.19 6.06 -8.58
CA TYR A 72 -9.07 6.46 -7.73
C TYR A 72 -8.29 7.61 -8.36
N LYS A 73 -7.61 8.37 -7.50
CA LYS A 73 -6.70 9.44 -7.88
C LYS A 73 -5.34 9.18 -7.24
N LEU A 74 -4.27 9.40 -7.98
CA LEU A 74 -2.92 9.44 -7.44
C LEU A 74 -2.61 10.83 -6.88
N ASP A 75 -2.55 10.95 -5.55
CA ASP A 75 -2.21 12.21 -4.88
C ASP A 75 -0.70 12.47 -4.91
N SER A 76 0.09 11.42 -4.68
CA SER A 76 1.54 11.48 -4.77
C SER A 76 2.14 10.09 -4.91
N ALA A 77 3.34 10.00 -5.46
CA ALA A 77 4.09 8.77 -5.49
C ALA A 77 5.59 9.02 -5.35
N SER A 78 6.29 8.01 -4.83
CA SER A 78 7.74 8.01 -4.74
C SER A 78 8.34 6.68 -5.16
N PHE A 79 9.57 6.73 -5.67
CA PHE A 79 10.42 5.58 -5.93
C PHE A 79 11.77 5.85 -5.27
N THR A 80 12.05 5.14 -4.18
CA THR A 80 13.33 5.24 -3.47
C THR A 80 14.23 4.13 -3.96
N VAL A 81 15.33 4.49 -4.62
CA VAL A 81 16.31 3.53 -5.16
C VAL A 81 16.93 2.73 -4.00
N THR A 82 16.78 1.42 -4.02
CA THR A 82 17.37 0.51 -3.03
C THR A 82 18.59 -0.22 -3.57
N ASP A 83 18.64 -0.41 -4.89
CA ASP A 83 19.77 -1.00 -5.60
C ASP A 83 19.75 -0.55 -7.07
N LEU A 84 20.88 -0.60 -7.76
CA LEU A 84 20.96 -0.20 -9.16
C LEU A 84 22.08 -0.91 -9.90
N SER A 85 21.87 -1.16 -11.19
CA SER A 85 22.91 -1.62 -12.11
C SER A 85 22.88 -0.76 -13.36
N ILE A 86 24.02 -0.16 -13.67
CA ILE A 86 24.24 0.69 -14.83
C ILE A 86 25.41 0.09 -15.60
N THR A 87 25.33 0.03 -16.93
CA THR A 87 26.44 -0.43 -17.77
C THR A 87 27.73 0.35 -17.44
N PRO A 88 28.88 -0.33 -17.25
CA PRO A 88 30.14 0.35 -16.90
C PRO A 88 30.47 1.53 -17.83
N GLY A 89 30.91 2.64 -17.25
CA GLY A 89 31.20 3.88 -17.98
C GLY A 89 29.99 4.67 -18.45
N GLN A 90 28.75 4.28 -18.11
CA GLN A 90 27.53 5.04 -18.47
C GLN A 90 27.03 6.01 -17.38
N ASP A 91 27.71 6.07 -16.23
CA ASP A 91 27.48 7.09 -15.20
C ASP A 91 28.80 7.49 -14.49
N PRO A 92 29.80 8.02 -15.22
CA PRO A 92 31.12 8.34 -14.65
C PRO A 92 31.07 9.42 -13.56
N ASP A 93 30.10 10.34 -13.61
CA ASP A 93 29.93 11.39 -12.59
C ASP A 93 29.11 10.91 -11.38
N ILE A 94 28.63 9.66 -11.37
CA ILE A 94 27.83 9.07 -10.28
C ILE A 94 26.58 9.93 -9.98
N LYS A 95 25.80 10.22 -11.03
CA LYS A 95 24.56 11.00 -10.96
C LYS A 95 23.39 10.21 -10.39
N ASN A 96 23.51 8.90 -10.28
CA ASN A 96 22.46 8.02 -9.77
C ASN A 96 23.01 7.17 -8.62
N ARG A 97 22.30 7.15 -7.49
CA ARG A 97 22.76 6.53 -6.24
C ARG A 97 21.64 5.77 -5.54
N VAL A 98 22.03 4.78 -4.75
CA VAL A 98 21.13 4.17 -3.76
C VAL A 98 20.67 5.26 -2.79
N ARG A 99 19.40 5.21 -2.40
CA ARG A 99 18.63 6.21 -1.64
C ARG A 99 18.18 7.45 -2.42
N ASP A 100 18.49 7.56 -3.70
CA ASP A 100 17.86 8.60 -4.53
C ASP A 100 16.34 8.41 -4.53
N VAL A 101 15.61 9.51 -4.37
CA VAL A 101 14.15 9.51 -4.36
C VAL A 101 13.64 10.21 -5.61
N LYS A 102 12.76 9.52 -6.36
CA LYS A 102 12.05 10.08 -7.50
C LYS A 102 10.60 10.29 -7.12
N LEU A 103 10.09 11.50 -7.28
CA LEU A 103 8.72 11.87 -6.92
C LEU A 103 7.91 12.17 -8.18
N TRP A 104 6.64 11.78 -8.17
CA TRP A 104 5.68 12.19 -9.19
C TRP A 104 4.26 12.24 -8.62
N ASN A 105 3.36 12.89 -9.33
CA ASN A 105 1.94 12.94 -9.00
C ASN A 105 1.12 13.16 -10.27
N GLY A 106 -0.21 13.01 -10.15
CA GLY A 106 -1.15 13.29 -11.23
C GLY A 106 -1.05 12.35 -12.44
N GLU A 107 -1.92 12.59 -13.41
CA GLU A 107 -2.11 11.71 -14.57
C GLU A 107 -0.97 11.76 -15.60
N ARG A 108 -0.03 12.71 -15.49
CA ARG A 108 1.11 12.87 -16.42
C ARG A 108 2.46 12.84 -15.69
N GLY A 109 2.49 12.26 -14.50
CA GLY A 109 3.71 12.10 -13.72
C GLY A 109 4.78 11.33 -14.48
N SER A 110 6.04 11.60 -14.18
CA SER A 110 7.17 10.94 -14.83
C SER A 110 8.39 10.89 -13.92
N ILE A 111 9.22 9.89 -14.11
CA ILE A 111 10.54 9.79 -13.48
C ILE A 111 11.61 9.97 -14.56
N GLN A 112 12.75 10.56 -14.17
CA GLN A 112 13.91 10.76 -15.04
C GLN A 112 15.21 10.33 -14.36
N TRP A 113 16.06 9.65 -15.13
CA TRP A 113 17.46 9.36 -14.78
C TRP A 113 18.40 9.90 -15.85
N SER A 114 19.44 10.61 -15.41
CA SER A 114 20.52 11.07 -16.27
C SER A 114 21.57 9.96 -16.32
N VAL A 115 21.59 9.17 -17.39
CA VAL A 115 22.48 8.00 -17.55
C VAL A 115 22.67 7.69 -19.03
N GLY A 116 23.81 7.10 -19.39
CA GLY A 116 24.09 6.65 -20.75
C GLY A 116 23.20 5.49 -21.22
N ARG A 117 23.28 5.16 -22.52
CA ARG A 117 22.41 4.19 -23.21
C ARG A 117 23.18 3.05 -23.88
N SER A 118 24.21 2.54 -23.21
CA SER A 118 24.91 1.34 -23.67
C SER A 118 24.34 0.08 -23.03
N LYS A 119 24.00 -0.91 -23.85
CA LYS A 119 23.43 -2.18 -23.38
C LYS A 119 24.46 -3.06 -22.70
N SER A 120 23.99 -3.85 -21.74
CA SER A 120 24.79 -4.87 -21.09
C SER A 120 23.97 -6.10 -20.69
N THR A 121 24.51 -7.27 -20.99
CA THR A 121 24.04 -8.55 -20.45
C THR A 121 24.20 -8.62 -18.92
N LYS A 122 25.16 -7.90 -18.33
CA LYS A 122 25.35 -7.82 -16.87
C LYS A 122 24.18 -7.12 -16.18
N VAL A 123 23.66 -6.05 -16.77
CA VAL A 123 22.48 -5.34 -16.23
C VAL A 123 21.23 -6.22 -16.37
N ALA A 124 21.09 -6.94 -17.48
CA ALA A 124 20.00 -7.92 -17.63
C ALA A 124 20.12 -9.08 -16.63
N GLN A 125 21.33 -9.54 -16.32
CA GLN A 125 21.56 -10.54 -15.29
C GLN A 125 21.19 -10.02 -13.90
N PHE A 126 21.59 -8.79 -13.55
CA PHE A 126 21.15 -8.11 -12.32
C PHE A 126 19.62 -8.02 -12.21
N TRP A 127 18.91 -7.75 -13.32
CA TRP A 127 17.45 -7.79 -13.34
C TRP A 127 16.92 -9.18 -12.98
N LYS A 128 17.43 -10.24 -13.63
CA LYS A 128 17.00 -11.64 -13.43
C LYS A 128 17.18 -12.12 -11.99
N GLU A 129 18.23 -11.66 -11.32
CA GLU A 129 18.51 -11.98 -9.91
C GLU A 129 17.54 -11.30 -8.94
N ASN A 130 16.90 -10.20 -9.38
CA ASN A 130 16.07 -9.37 -8.53
C ASN A 130 14.57 -9.50 -8.80
N ILE A 131 14.18 -9.79 -10.05
CA ILE A 131 12.80 -9.88 -10.54
C ILE A 131 12.68 -11.10 -11.43
N LYS A 132 11.78 -12.04 -11.08
CA LYS A 132 11.55 -13.23 -11.91
C LYS A 132 10.86 -12.86 -13.21
N ALA A 133 11.03 -13.67 -14.25
CA ALA A 133 10.35 -13.51 -15.54
C ALA A 133 8.83 -13.24 -15.40
N GLY A 134 8.14 -14.09 -14.64
CA GLY A 134 6.70 -13.98 -14.35
C GLY A 134 6.32 -12.87 -13.36
N GLU A 135 7.28 -12.10 -12.85
CA GLU A 135 7.09 -10.94 -11.97
C GLU A 135 7.30 -9.61 -12.71
N SER A 136 7.36 -9.66 -14.05
CA SER A 136 7.56 -8.50 -14.93
C SER A 136 6.40 -8.32 -15.91
N THR A 137 6.28 -7.12 -16.47
CA THR A 137 5.29 -6.76 -17.50
C THR A 137 5.32 -7.66 -18.73
N PHE A 138 6.48 -8.20 -19.10
CA PHE A 138 6.62 -9.04 -20.31
C PHE A 138 6.50 -10.55 -20.07
N GLY A 139 6.58 -11.00 -18.81
CA GLY A 139 6.50 -12.44 -18.49
C GLY A 139 7.73 -13.26 -18.90
N HIS A 140 8.76 -12.60 -19.41
CA HIS A 140 10.06 -13.18 -19.76
C HIS A 140 11.19 -12.27 -19.26
N ASN A 141 12.43 -12.74 -19.32
CA ASN A 141 13.58 -11.95 -18.90
C ASN A 141 14.10 -11.06 -20.05
N PRO A 142 14.75 -9.93 -19.74
CA PRO A 142 15.51 -9.18 -20.73
C PRO A 142 16.82 -9.91 -21.08
N ASP A 143 17.27 -9.77 -22.33
CA ASP A 143 18.58 -10.25 -22.76
C ASP A 143 19.69 -9.24 -22.44
N GLU A 144 19.39 -7.96 -22.68
CA GLU A 144 20.28 -6.83 -22.39
C GLU A 144 19.46 -5.62 -21.93
N LEU A 145 20.05 -4.84 -21.03
CA LEU A 145 19.49 -3.57 -20.56
C LEU A 145 20.61 -2.51 -20.51
N ASN A 146 20.25 -1.24 -20.65
CA ASN A 146 21.16 -0.11 -20.45
C ASN A 146 21.42 0.14 -18.96
N PHE A 147 20.35 0.08 -18.18
CA PHE A 147 20.37 0.23 -16.73
C PHE A 147 19.09 -0.37 -16.13
N ALA A 148 19.15 -0.67 -14.84
CA ALA A 148 18.02 -1.14 -14.05
C ALA A 148 18.12 -0.56 -12.63
N PHE A 149 17.00 -0.04 -12.13
CA PHE A 149 16.87 0.48 -10.78
C PHE A 149 15.87 -0.39 -10.01
N MET A 150 16.27 -0.86 -8.84
CA MET A 150 15.40 -1.49 -7.85
C MET A 150 15.02 -0.43 -6.82
N GLY A 151 13.81 -0.49 -6.29
CA GLY A 151 13.38 0.49 -5.31
C GLY A 151 12.11 0.14 -4.58
N ARG A 152 11.93 0.80 -3.43
CA ARG A 152 10.66 0.86 -2.71
C ARG A 152 9.77 1.89 -3.41
N MET A 153 8.57 1.49 -3.80
CA MET A 153 7.60 2.36 -4.46
C MET A 153 6.42 2.64 -3.54
N ASP A 154 6.21 3.91 -3.19
CA ASP A 154 5.08 4.35 -2.36
C ASP A 154 4.08 5.07 -3.26
N LEU A 155 2.81 4.62 -3.21
CA LEU A 155 1.70 5.18 -3.98
C LEU A 155 0.63 5.68 -3.02
N THR A 156 0.46 7.00 -2.94
CA THR A 156 -0.61 7.62 -2.15
C THR A 156 -1.80 7.90 -3.04
N ILE A 157 -2.93 7.24 -2.73
CA ILE A 157 -4.17 7.37 -3.49
C ILE A 157 -5.33 7.84 -2.61
N SER A 158 -6.30 8.49 -3.25
CA SER A 158 -7.62 8.82 -2.71
C SER A 158 -8.71 8.43 -3.72
N GLY A 159 -9.98 8.55 -3.32
CA GLY A 159 -11.11 8.13 -4.16
C GLY A 159 -11.46 6.65 -3.96
N GLY A 160 -12.49 6.20 -4.69
CA GLY A 160 -13.12 4.90 -4.47
C GLY A 160 -13.58 4.76 -3.01
N VAL A 161 -13.01 3.79 -2.30
CA VAL A 161 -13.30 3.52 -0.88
C VAL A 161 -12.54 4.44 0.10
N PHE A 162 -11.55 5.22 -0.36
CA PHE A 162 -10.72 6.09 0.49
C PHE A 162 -11.24 7.53 0.46
N THR A 163 -11.60 8.08 1.63
CA THR A 163 -11.97 9.50 1.76
C THR A 163 -10.80 10.37 2.21
N VAL A 164 -9.70 9.76 2.64
CA VAL A 164 -8.43 10.43 2.93
C VAL A 164 -7.29 9.80 2.11
N PRO A 165 -6.25 10.56 1.72
CA PRO A 165 -5.09 10.01 1.05
C PRO A 165 -4.46 8.88 1.87
N THR A 166 -4.25 7.74 1.23
CA THR A 166 -3.71 6.53 1.86
C THR A 166 -2.53 6.00 1.05
N THR A 167 -1.39 5.81 1.70
CA THR A 167 -0.16 5.31 1.07
C THR A 167 -0.10 3.79 1.08
N PHE A 168 0.22 3.22 -0.08
CA PHE A 168 0.48 1.81 -0.29
C PHE A 168 1.92 1.60 -0.76
N THR A 169 2.62 0.66 -0.14
CA THR A 169 4.05 0.37 -0.41
C THR A 169 4.20 -0.92 -1.20
N ILE A 170 4.89 -0.84 -2.34
CA ILE A 170 5.49 -1.98 -3.03
C ILE A 170 6.96 -2.03 -2.60
N GLU A 171 7.32 -3.01 -1.78
CA GLU A 171 8.64 -3.08 -1.13
C GLU A 171 9.81 -3.19 -2.11
N LYS A 172 9.61 -3.86 -3.25
CA LYS A 172 10.63 -4.04 -4.28
C LYS A 172 10.00 -4.00 -5.67
N ALA A 173 9.96 -2.81 -6.24
CA ALA A 173 9.67 -2.55 -7.65
C ALA A 173 10.98 -2.39 -8.43
N ALA A 174 10.91 -2.57 -9.75
CA ALA A 174 12.03 -2.44 -10.66
C ALA A 174 11.64 -1.67 -11.91
N ILE A 175 12.47 -0.72 -12.30
CA ILE A 175 12.36 0.02 -13.55
C ILE A 175 13.67 -0.14 -14.32
N GLY A 176 13.59 -0.72 -15.51
CA GLY A 176 14.74 -0.94 -16.38
C GLY A 176 14.52 -0.32 -17.73
N GLN A 177 15.59 -0.07 -18.47
CA GLN A 177 15.51 0.43 -19.84
C GLN A 177 16.39 -0.44 -20.73
N GLY A 178 15.80 -1.01 -21.79
CA GLY A 178 16.50 -1.71 -22.87
C GLY A 178 16.12 -1.11 -24.23
N SER A 179 16.63 -1.66 -25.33
CA SER A 179 16.19 -1.24 -26.68
C SER A 179 15.45 -2.37 -27.38
N SER A 180 14.37 -2.06 -28.09
CA SER A 180 13.84 -2.93 -29.15
C SER A 180 13.73 -2.13 -30.44
N GLY A 181 14.46 -2.53 -31.48
CA GLY A 181 14.58 -1.77 -32.72
C GLY A 181 15.09 -0.34 -32.48
N ALA A 182 14.40 0.67 -33.02
CA ALA A 182 14.77 2.08 -32.92
C ALA A 182 14.19 2.80 -31.67
N THR A 183 13.51 2.09 -30.77
CA THR A 183 12.80 2.72 -29.64
C THR A 183 13.31 2.26 -28.28
N ASN A 184 13.35 3.19 -27.33
CA ASN A 184 13.61 2.87 -25.92
C ASN A 184 12.45 2.04 -25.39
N ASN A 185 12.78 0.90 -24.79
CA ASN A 185 11.81 -0.01 -24.21
C ASN A 185 11.99 -0.03 -22.69
N TRP A 186 11.01 0.52 -21.97
CA TRP A 186 10.97 0.42 -20.51
C TRP A 186 10.53 -0.95 -20.05
N TRP A 187 11.13 -1.42 -18.97
CA TRP A 187 10.79 -2.63 -18.26
C TRP A 187 10.25 -2.27 -16.89
N PHE A 188 9.16 -2.92 -16.50
CA PHE A 188 8.62 -2.82 -15.16
C PHE A 188 8.39 -4.21 -14.56
N GLY A 189 8.68 -4.34 -13.27
CA GLY A 189 8.38 -5.54 -12.48
C GLY A 189 8.37 -5.24 -11.00
N CYS A 190 7.92 -6.21 -10.22
CA CYS A 190 7.89 -6.11 -8.77
C CYS A 190 8.03 -7.50 -8.14
N SER A 191 8.77 -7.60 -7.04
CA SER A 191 8.91 -8.86 -6.30
C SER A 191 7.54 -9.36 -5.86
N ARG A 192 7.30 -10.67 -6.00
CA ARG A 192 5.99 -11.32 -5.75
C ARG A 192 4.86 -10.77 -6.63
N GLY A 193 5.19 -10.08 -7.72
CA GLY A 193 4.25 -9.71 -8.76
C GLY A 193 3.73 -10.93 -9.53
N THR A 194 2.74 -10.71 -10.37
CA THR A 194 2.23 -11.74 -11.28
C THR A 194 2.00 -11.11 -12.65
N ASN A 195 2.69 -11.60 -13.67
CA ASN A 195 2.37 -11.28 -15.06
C ASN A 195 0.98 -11.83 -15.37
N VAL A 196 0.10 -10.99 -15.91
CA VAL A 196 -1.28 -11.35 -16.22
C VAL A 196 -1.54 -11.34 -17.74
N GLY A 197 -0.48 -11.42 -18.54
CA GLY A 197 -0.56 -11.27 -20.00
C GLY A 197 -0.78 -9.82 -20.44
N GLY A 198 -0.87 -9.59 -21.75
CA GLY A 198 -1.20 -8.27 -22.32
C GLY A 198 -0.21 -7.15 -21.94
N TYR A 199 1.05 -7.50 -21.68
CA TYR A 199 2.08 -6.60 -21.18
C TYR A 199 1.83 -6.00 -19.78
N ARG A 200 1.03 -6.70 -18.95
CA ARG A 200 0.70 -6.28 -17.59
C ARG A 200 1.37 -7.13 -16.53
N VAL A 201 1.72 -6.49 -15.44
CA VAL A 201 2.05 -7.15 -14.17
C VAL A 201 1.19 -6.57 -13.06
N ARG A 202 0.68 -7.46 -12.21
CA ARG A 202 -0.03 -7.12 -10.99
C ARG A 202 0.95 -7.13 -9.82
N CYS A 203 1.02 -6.04 -9.07
CA CYS A 203 1.89 -5.87 -7.91
C CYS A 203 1.08 -5.72 -6.62
N SER A 204 1.44 -6.50 -5.60
CA SER A 204 0.86 -6.33 -4.27
C SER A 204 1.52 -5.16 -3.56
N ALA A 205 0.70 -4.26 -3.01
CA ALA A 205 1.12 -3.17 -2.17
C ALA A 205 0.36 -3.20 -0.84
N MET A 206 1.00 -2.77 0.24
CA MET A 206 0.43 -2.78 1.58
C MET A 206 0.33 -1.36 2.14
N SER A 207 -0.79 -1.02 2.76
CA SER A 207 -0.88 0.17 3.61
C SER A 207 -0.30 -0.09 5.00
N GLU A 208 -0.12 0.98 5.77
CA GLU A 208 0.28 0.90 7.19
C GLU A 208 -0.72 0.09 8.05
N SER A 209 -2.01 0.06 7.70
CA SER A 209 -3.00 -0.79 8.40
C SER A 209 -2.90 -2.27 8.08
N GLY A 210 -2.01 -2.67 7.17
CA GLY A 210 -1.95 -4.02 6.64
C GLY A 210 -3.08 -4.32 5.65
N GLN A 211 -3.70 -3.30 5.05
CA GLN A 211 -4.64 -3.50 3.95
C GLN A 211 -3.86 -3.74 2.66
N PRO A 212 -4.06 -4.89 1.99
CA PRO A 212 -3.49 -5.13 0.68
C PRO A 212 -4.30 -4.42 -0.41
N LEU A 213 -3.60 -3.90 -1.41
CA LEU A 213 -4.15 -3.57 -2.73
C LEU A 213 -3.26 -4.17 -3.81
N TRP A 214 -3.87 -4.44 -4.96
CA TRP A 214 -3.16 -4.83 -6.16
C TRP A 214 -3.17 -3.68 -7.16
N PHE A 215 -1.98 -3.26 -7.57
CA PHE A 215 -1.77 -2.26 -8.61
C PHE A 215 -1.36 -2.96 -9.89
N TYR A 216 -2.05 -2.67 -10.98
CA TYR A 216 -1.70 -3.19 -12.30
C TYR A 216 -0.86 -2.15 -13.02
N PHE A 217 0.28 -2.62 -13.51
CA PHE A 217 1.21 -1.83 -14.31
C PHE A 217 1.23 -2.40 -15.71
N LEU A 218 0.89 -1.57 -16.69
CA LEU A 218 0.91 -1.88 -18.11
C LEU A 218 2.09 -1.17 -18.76
N ARG A 219 2.88 -1.89 -19.54
CA ARG A 219 3.93 -1.29 -20.37
C ARG A 219 3.77 -1.73 -21.83
N GLY A 220 3.62 -0.80 -22.76
CA GLY A 220 3.31 -1.15 -24.15
C GLY A 220 1.92 -1.77 -24.32
N GLY A 221 1.54 -2.10 -25.56
CA GLY A 221 0.20 -2.59 -25.91
C GLY A 221 -0.66 -1.54 -26.61
N VAL A 222 -1.92 -1.89 -26.93
CA VAL A 222 -2.82 -0.99 -27.67
C VAL A 222 -3.07 0.28 -26.85
N GLY A 223 -2.69 1.42 -27.40
CA GLY A 223 -2.86 2.72 -26.76
C GLY A 223 -1.90 3.01 -25.60
N ASN A 224 -0.81 2.25 -25.43
CA ASN A 224 0.26 2.53 -24.49
C ASN A 224 1.63 2.58 -25.18
N ASP A 225 2.27 3.74 -25.12
CA ASP A 225 3.53 4.00 -25.78
C ASP A 225 4.70 3.27 -25.09
N VAL A 226 5.78 3.06 -25.83
CA VAL A 226 6.96 2.36 -25.33
C VAL A 226 7.74 3.14 -24.26
N ASP A 227 7.48 4.44 -24.12
CA ASP A 227 8.05 5.38 -23.14
C ASP A 227 7.23 5.49 -21.83
N GLU A 228 6.21 4.64 -21.66
CA GLU A 228 5.23 4.72 -20.57
C GLU A 228 5.08 3.39 -19.80
N ILE A 229 4.94 3.52 -18.47
CA ILE A 229 4.50 2.47 -17.55
C ILE A 229 3.23 2.98 -16.88
N ARG A 230 2.06 2.57 -17.37
CA ARG A 230 0.76 3.05 -16.88
C ARG A 230 0.31 2.26 -15.66
N LEU A 231 -0.14 2.97 -14.63
CA LEU A 231 -0.91 2.39 -13.53
C LEU A 231 -2.38 2.44 -13.96
N ASP A 232 -2.89 1.36 -14.56
CA ASP A 232 -4.20 1.36 -15.23
C ASP A 232 -5.34 0.75 -14.43
N GLU A 233 -5.03 -0.03 -13.40
CA GLU A 233 -6.06 -0.62 -12.54
C GLU A 233 -5.57 -0.73 -11.09
N VAL A 234 -6.49 -0.48 -10.17
CA VAL A 234 -6.33 -0.73 -8.74
C VAL A 234 -7.43 -1.67 -8.33
N GLU A 235 -7.04 -2.85 -7.86
CA GLU A 235 -7.95 -3.86 -7.38
C GLU A 235 -7.75 -4.02 -5.87
N SER A 236 -8.84 -3.96 -5.12
CA SER A 236 -8.82 -4.46 -3.75
C SER A 236 -9.07 -5.97 -3.82
N PRO A 237 -8.18 -6.82 -3.29
CA PRO A 237 -8.38 -8.27 -3.28
C PRO A 237 -9.53 -8.74 -2.37
N GLY A 238 -10.44 -7.83 -1.98
CA GLY A 238 -11.59 -8.07 -1.13
C GLY A 238 -11.17 -8.51 0.27
N PRO A 239 -10.83 -7.59 1.20
CA PRO A 239 -10.80 -7.98 2.61
C PRO A 239 -12.22 -8.21 3.16
N PHE A 240 -13.24 -7.94 2.36
CA PHE A 240 -14.64 -7.95 2.74
C PHE A 240 -15.33 -9.24 2.32
N VAL A 241 -15.70 -10.03 3.31
CA VAL A 241 -16.62 -11.15 3.20
C VAL A 241 -18.03 -10.61 3.37
N THR A 242 -18.88 -10.84 2.36
CA THR A 242 -20.31 -10.50 2.42
C THR A 242 -21.02 -11.37 3.47
N MET A 243 -21.87 -10.74 4.26
CA MET A 243 -22.68 -11.38 5.29
C MET A 243 -24.15 -11.20 4.92
N PHE A 244 -24.83 -12.33 4.77
CA PHE A 244 -26.25 -12.37 4.44
C PHE A 244 -27.07 -12.28 5.72
N LEU A 245 -28.28 -11.72 5.59
CA LEU A 245 -29.27 -11.79 6.64
C LEU A 245 -29.58 -13.27 6.94
N GLN A 246 -29.59 -13.66 8.22
CA GLN A 246 -29.84 -15.04 8.57
C GLN A 246 -31.25 -15.46 8.08
N PRO A 247 -31.42 -16.70 7.57
CA PRO A 247 -32.66 -17.13 6.89
C PRO A 247 -33.92 -16.95 7.71
N ASN A 248 -33.74 -16.99 9.03
CA ASN A 248 -34.79 -16.78 9.98
C ASN A 248 -35.34 -15.33 9.85
N TYR A 249 -34.50 -14.29 9.89
CA TYR A 249 -34.96 -12.89 9.83
C TYR A 249 -35.44 -12.41 8.44
N VAL A 250 -35.24 -13.20 7.37
CA VAL A 250 -35.69 -12.82 6.01
C VAL A 250 -37.20 -12.62 5.95
N GLY A 251 -37.64 -11.41 5.61
CA GLY A 251 -39.05 -11.05 5.45
C GLY A 251 -39.75 -10.61 6.74
N GLU A 252 -39.00 -10.35 7.82
CA GLU A 252 -39.53 -9.86 9.11
C GLU A 252 -40.25 -8.50 9.03
N SER A 253 -40.01 -7.72 7.97
CA SER A 253 -40.74 -6.48 7.67
C SER A 253 -42.11 -6.68 7.04
N ILE A 254 -42.47 -7.93 6.70
CA ILE A 254 -43.75 -8.28 6.07
C ILE A 254 -44.52 -9.28 6.95
N MET A 255 -43.83 -10.22 7.59
CA MET A 255 -44.43 -11.23 8.45
C MET A 255 -43.60 -11.43 9.71
N ASN A 256 -44.26 -11.49 10.86
CA ASN A 256 -43.59 -11.78 12.11
C ASN A 256 -43.10 -13.24 12.12
N LYS A 257 -41.78 -13.44 12.05
CA LYS A 257 -41.18 -14.78 11.95
C LYS A 257 -40.62 -15.35 13.26
N TRP A 258 -40.27 -14.49 14.23
CA TRP A 258 -39.59 -14.89 15.48
C TRP A 258 -40.37 -14.53 16.74
N GLN A 259 -41.50 -13.84 16.63
CA GLN A 259 -42.30 -13.42 17.77
C GLN A 259 -43.70 -14.05 17.72
N ASN A 260 -44.43 -14.00 18.84
CA ASN A 260 -45.75 -14.61 18.99
C ASN A 260 -46.75 -14.12 17.90
N PRO A 261 -47.35 -15.04 17.09
CA PRO A 261 -48.29 -14.72 16.00
C PRO A 261 -49.52 -13.90 16.40
N GLN A 262 -49.92 -13.93 17.67
CA GLN A 262 -51.09 -13.23 18.21
C GLN A 262 -50.91 -11.70 18.29
N ARG A 263 -49.74 -11.17 17.91
CA ARG A 263 -49.40 -9.73 17.95
C ARG A 263 -49.18 -9.10 16.55
N SER A 264 -49.98 -9.36 15.52
CA SER A 264 -49.71 -8.83 14.13
C SER A 264 -50.04 -7.32 13.93
N PRO A 265 -49.45 -6.54 12.97
CA PRO A 265 -48.61 -6.86 11.78
C PRO A 265 -47.13 -6.31 11.88
N PRO A 266 -46.28 -6.23 10.82
CA PRO A 266 -44.81 -6.34 10.94
C PRO A 266 -44.18 -5.18 11.71
N TYR A 267 -43.46 -5.51 12.78
CA TYR A 267 -42.84 -4.50 13.64
C TYR A 267 -41.51 -4.00 13.12
N VAL A 268 -40.70 -4.84 12.47
CA VAL A 268 -39.37 -4.43 12.00
C VAL A 268 -39.53 -3.47 10.82
N THR A 269 -39.25 -2.20 11.08
CA THR A 269 -39.38 -1.15 10.07
C THR A 269 -38.11 -1.12 9.23
N TYR A 270 -38.23 -1.41 7.94
CA TYR A 270 -37.13 -1.23 7.00
C TYR A 270 -37.06 0.22 6.56
N TYR A 271 -35.87 0.80 6.67
CA TYR A 271 -35.61 2.16 6.24
C TYR A 271 -35.44 2.22 4.72
N THR A 272 -36.00 3.28 4.13
CA THR A 272 -35.61 3.71 2.79
C THR A 272 -34.17 4.23 2.81
N SER A 273 -33.50 4.30 1.65
CA SER A 273 -32.14 4.86 1.58
C SER A 273 -32.03 6.26 2.20
N LYS A 274 -33.03 7.13 2.00
CA LYS A 274 -33.06 8.48 2.60
C LYS A 274 -33.15 8.45 4.13
N GLN A 275 -33.86 7.47 4.69
CA GLN A 275 -33.92 7.29 6.15
C GLN A 275 -32.64 6.64 6.67
N ALA A 276 -32.06 5.68 5.94
CA ALA A 276 -30.78 5.07 6.30
C ALA A 276 -29.66 6.12 6.35
N ASP A 277 -29.65 7.05 5.39
CA ASP A 277 -28.68 8.14 5.35
C ASP A 277 -28.66 8.96 6.64
N THR A 278 -29.78 9.12 7.37
CA THR A 278 -29.78 9.86 8.65
C THR A 278 -29.03 9.15 9.79
N LEU A 279 -28.64 7.89 9.59
CA LEU A 279 -27.88 7.07 10.55
C LEU A 279 -26.40 6.98 10.19
N LYS A 280 -26.00 7.59 9.08
CA LYS A 280 -24.66 7.43 8.53
C LYS A 280 -23.63 8.12 9.42
N LEU A 281 -22.56 7.40 9.72
CA LEU A 281 -21.40 7.95 10.38
C LEU A 281 -20.38 8.41 9.35
N HIS A 282 -19.58 9.40 9.72
CA HIS A 282 -18.41 9.79 8.96
C HIS A 282 -17.25 10.08 9.91
N VAL A 283 -16.03 9.97 9.38
CA VAL A 283 -14.82 10.29 10.13
C VAL A 283 -14.35 11.68 9.75
N LYS A 284 -14.00 12.48 10.76
CA LYS A 284 -13.36 13.78 10.60
C LYS A 284 -12.32 13.95 11.71
N ASP A 285 -11.12 14.38 11.36
CA ASP A 285 -10.02 14.62 12.30
C ASP A 285 -9.74 13.43 13.26
N GLY A 286 -9.92 12.21 12.75
CA GLY A 286 -9.70 10.97 13.51
C GLY A 286 -10.82 10.58 14.49
N LEU A 287 -11.95 11.29 14.48
CA LEU A 287 -13.12 11.06 15.34
C LEU A 287 -14.37 10.72 14.51
N LEU A 288 -15.32 10.01 15.13
CA LEU A 288 -16.61 9.70 14.54
C LEU A 288 -17.63 10.81 14.77
N TYR A 289 -18.33 11.16 13.70
CA TYR A 289 -19.42 12.13 13.68
C TYR A 289 -20.66 11.53 13.05
N ASP A 290 -21.83 12.00 13.49
CA ASP A 290 -23.10 11.71 12.83
C ASP A 290 -23.39 12.66 11.67
N VAL A 291 -24.53 12.49 10.99
CA VAL A 291 -24.91 13.34 9.85
C VAL A 291 -25.12 14.81 10.16
N ASN A 292 -25.30 15.19 11.43
CA ASN A 292 -25.45 16.58 11.84
C ASN A 292 -24.09 17.24 12.12
N ASN A 293 -22.98 16.52 11.94
CA ASN A 293 -21.63 16.91 12.34
C ASN A 293 -21.46 17.05 13.87
N GLU A 294 -22.25 16.31 14.64
CA GLU A 294 -22.06 16.18 16.09
C GLU A 294 -21.19 14.95 16.37
N LEU A 295 -20.37 15.01 17.42
CA LEU A 295 -19.58 13.86 17.85
C LEU A 295 -20.52 12.70 18.17
N PHE A 296 -20.26 11.55 17.56
CA PHE A 296 -21.09 10.39 17.82
C PHE A 296 -20.80 9.88 19.22
N ASP A 297 -21.84 9.80 20.05
CA ASP A 297 -21.73 9.42 21.44
C ASP A 297 -22.84 8.43 21.81
N THR A 298 -22.48 7.38 22.54
CA THR A 298 -23.40 6.32 22.98
C THR A 298 -23.58 6.29 24.49
N SER A 299 -22.96 7.17 25.28
CA SER A 299 -22.97 7.14 26.75
C SER A 299 -24.38 7.16 27.36
N GLU A 300 -25.30 7.89 26.74
CA GLU A 300 -26.72 7.99 27.16
C GLU A 300 -27.64 6.94 26.51
N SER A 301 -27.07 5.95 25.80
CA SER A 301 -27.86 4.89 25.17
C SER A 301 -28.14 3.76 26.16
N ASN A 302 -29.42 3.38 26.29
CA ASN A 302 -29.88 2.38 27.25
C ASN A 302 -30.33 1.06 26.59
N PHE A 303 -29.95 0.80 25.33
CA PHE A 303 -30.66 -0.18 24.48
C PHE A 303 -29.79 -1.22 23.76
N GLY A 304 -28.51 -1.36 24.08
CA GLY A 304 -27.66 -2.43 23.56
C GLY A 304 -28.02 -3.81 24.13
N HIS A 305 -27.87 -4.88 23.35
CA HIS A 305 -28.06 -6.26 23.85
C HIS A 305 -27.08 -6.59 24.98
N LEU A 306 -25.96 -5.87 25.07
CA LEU A 306 -24.94 -6.11 26.09
C LEU A 306 -25.23 -5.42 27.44
N ASN A 307 -26.39 -4.77 27.60
CA ASN A 307 -26.77 -3.98 28.80
C ASN A 307 -25.70 -2.95 29.21
N VAL A 308 -24.97 -2.45 28.22
CA VAL A 308 -24.01 -1.35 28.34
C VAL A 308 -24.32 -0.32 27.25
N PRO A 309 -24.01 0.97 27.46
CA PRO A 309 -24.28 1.98 26.46
C PRO A 309 -23.54 1.70 25.14
N SER A 310 -24.33 1.40 24.10
CA SER A 310 -23.90 1.04 22.77
C SER A 310 -24.95 1.40 21.71
N ALA A 311 -24.49 1.50 20.47
CA ALA A 311 -25.33 1.58 19.28
C ALA A 311 -25.18 0.30 18.46
N ILE A 312 -26.27 -0.16 17.84
CA ILE A 312 -26.16 -1.14 16.78
C ILE A 312 -25.55 -0.49 15.54
N PHE A 313 -24.77 -1.23 14.75
CA PHE A 313 -24.20 -0.73 13.50
C PHE A 313 -24.22 -1.75 12.38
N VAL A 314 -24.20 -1.26 11.14
CA VAL A 314 -23.89 -2.07 9.95
C VAL A 314 -22.87 -1.34 9.06
N LEU A 315 -21.98 -2.11 8.43
CA LEU A 315 -21.11 -1.65 7.35
C LEU A 315 -21.70 -2.14 6.02
N SER A 316 -22.03 -1.21 5.13
CA SER A 316 -22.60 -1.51 3.82
C SER A 316 -21.60 -2.18 2.88
N THR A 317 -22.13 -2.81 1.82
CA THR A 317 -21.37 -3.50 0.76
C THR A 317 -20.61 -2.56 -0.18
N ASP A 318 -20.70 -1.24 0.02
CA ASP A 318 -19.84 -0.25 -0.63
C ASP A 318 -18.46 -0.10 0.05
N ALA A 319 -18.18 -0.90 1.09
CA ALA A 319 -16.93 -0.90 1.88
C ALA A 319 -16.59 0.44 2.55
N ARG A 320 -17.54 1.37 2.63
CA ARG A 320 -17.32 2.74 3.10
C ARG A 320 -18.40 3.21 4.06
N SER A 321 -19.67 3.02 3.71
CA SER A 321 -20.80 3.55 4.45
C SER A 321 -21.05 2.74 5.73
N ILE A 322 -20.83 3.38 6.88
CA ILE A 322 -21.15 2.85 8.20
C ILE A 322 -22.44 3.53 8.68
N TYR A 323 -23.42 2.74 9.11
CA TYR A 323 -24.66 3.22 9.69
C TYR A 323 -24.74 2.76 11.14
N ALA A 324 -25.12 3.65 12.05
CA ALA A 324 -25.27 3.32 13.46
C ALA A 324 -26.50 3.99 14.06
N SER A 325 -27.18 3.26 14.96
CA SER A 325 -28.34 3.77 15.66
C SER A 325 -28.18 3.61 17.17
N ARG A 326 -28.30 4.74 17.88
CA ARG A 326 -28.46 4.82 19.34
C ARG A 326 -29.84 4.34 19.79
N GLN A 327 -30.78 4.23 18.85
CA GLN A 327 -32.13 3.75 19.10
C GLN A 327 -32.19 2.27 18.75
N HIS A 328 -32.36 1.43 19.76
CA HIS A 328 -32.82 0.07 19.59
C HIS A 328 -34.21 -0.01 20.21
N LYS A 329 -35.23 0.21 19.38
CA LYS A 329 -36.62 0.04 19.80
C LYS A 329 -36.92 -1.45 19.73
N LEU A 330 -37.04 -2.08 20.89
CA LEU A 330 -37.42 -3.49 21.03
C LEU A 330 -38.55 -3.83 20.05
N TYR A 331 -38.31 -4.86 19.23
CA TYR A 331 -39.21 -5.39 18.20
C TYR A 331 -39.38 -4.53 16.94
N MET A 332 -38.96 -3.26 16.91
CA MET A 332 -39.26 -2.35 15.79
C MET A 332 -38.07 -1.94 14.94
N PHE A 333 -36.87 -1.89 15.51
CA PHE A 333 -35.68 -1.40 14.82
C PHE A 333 -34.44 -2.23 15.18
N HIS A 334 -33.88 -2.91 14.18
CA HIS A 334 -32.73 -3.81 14.31
C HIS A 334 -31.68 -3.55 13.23
N HIS A 335 -30.59 -4.30 13.20
CA HIS A 335 -29.53 -4.17 12.18
C HIS A 335 -30.10 -4.22 10.76
N SER A 336 -31.01 -5.15 10.51
CA SER A 336 -31.73 -5.32 9.24
C SER A 336 -32.55 -4.10 8.84
N SER A 337 -33.06 -3.32 9.80
CA SER A 337 -33.80 -2.09 9.52
C SER A 337 -33.00 -1.08 8.74
N MET A 338 -31.70 -0.93 9.02
CA MET A 338 -30.85 0.12 8.45
C MET A 338 -30.72 0.02 6.93
N LEU A 339 -30.60 -1.19 6.40
CA LEU A 339 -30.38 -1.45 4.97
C LEU A 339 -31.46 -2.35 4.38
N ALA A 340 -32.67 -2.30 4.95
CA ALA A 340 -33.83 -3.05 4.51
C ALA A 340 -33.59 -4.56 4.30
N GLY A 341 -32.84 -5.17 5.22
CA GLY A 341 -32.46 -6.58 5.18
C GLY A 341 -31.42 -6.95 4.13
N GLY A 342 -30.83 -5.96 3.44
CA GLY A 342 -29.78 -6.17 2.46
C GLY A 342 -28.48 -6.69 3.09
N ASP A 343 -27.59 -7.16 2.23
CA ASP A 343 -26.30 -7.70 2.63
C ASP A 343 -25.38 -6.64 3.23
N VAL A 344 -24.49 -7.07 4.12
CA VAL A 344 -23.55 -6.20 4.82
C VAL A 344 -22.15 -6.79 4.83
N PHE A 345 -21.13 -5.97 5.05
CA PHE A 345 -19.78 -6.43 5.35
C PHE A 345 -19.49 -6.52 6.84
N SER A 346 -20.28 -5.91 7.71
CA SER A 346 -20.10 -6.09 9.16
C SER A 346 -21.36 -5.64 9.86
N ALA A 347 -21.66 -6.25 11.00
CA ALA A 347 -22.75 -5.84 11.85
C ALA A 347 -22.45 -6.20 13.29
N GLY A 348 -22.96 -5.40 14.22
CA GLY A 348 -22.81 -5.66 15.64
C GLY A 348 -23.16 -4.45 16.48
N GLU A 349 -22.43 -4.28 17.59
CA GLU A 349 -22.58 -3.10 18.45
C GLU A 349 -21.26 -2.35 18.57
N ILE A 350 -21.37 -1.04 18.73
CA ILE A 350 -20.25 -0.13 18.98
C ILE A 350 -20.56 0.74 20.18
N SER A 351 -19.56 0.97 21.02
CA SER A 351 -19.62 1.98 22.07
C SER A 351 -18.62 3.07 21.74
N VAL A 352 -19.10 4.31 21.76
CA VAL A 352 -18.37 5.49 21.34
C VAL A 352 -18.61 6.58 22.39
N GLU A 353 -17.56 7.26 22.82
CA GLU A 353 -17.68 8.46 23.66
C GLU A 353 -16.91 9.58 22.97
N GLU A 354 -17.56 10.73 22.77
CA GLU A 354 -16.99 11.91 22.12
C GLU A 354 -16.29 11.56 20.79
N GLY A 355 -16.93 10.73 19.96
CA GLY A 355 -16.42 10.27 18.68
C GLY A 355 -15.29 9.23 18.75
N VAL A 356 -14.88 8.79 19.94
CA VAL A 356 -13.84 7.76 20.15
C VAL A 356 -14.48 6.40 20.44
N ILE A 357 -14.25 5.42 19.57
CA ILE A 357 -14.68 4.04 19.76
C ILE A 357 -13.96 3.44 20.97
N LYS A 358 -14.73 3.02 21.97
CA LYS A 358 -14.23 2.34 23.18
C LYS A 358 -14.18 0.84 23.03
N TRP A 359 -15.10 0.27 22.25
CA TRP A 359 -15.09 -1.13 21.86
C TRP A 359 -16.09 -1.36 20.72
N MET A 360 -15.92 -2.48 20.01
CA MET A 360 -16.95 -3.03 19.13
C MET A 360 -17.21 -4.51 19.45
N SER A 361 -18.37 -5.02 19.07
CA SER A 361 -18.72 -6.45 19.15
C SER A 361 -19.33 -6.91 17.83
N ASN A 362 -19.38 -8.22 17.61
CA ASN A 362 -20.13 -8.84 16.51
C ASN A 362 -21.60 -9.15 16.90
N ALA A 363 -22.12 -8.48 17.92
CA ALA A 363 -23.45 -8.71 18.50
C ALA A 363 -24.58 -8.22 17.58
N SER A 364 -24.83 -8.93 16.49
CA SER A 364 -25.91 -8.58 15.55
C SER A 364 -27.19 -9.40 15.75
N GLY A 365 -27.07 -10.70 16.02
CA GLY A 365 -28.20 -11.64 15.94
C GLY A 365 -28.69 -11.87 14.50
N HIS A 366 -28.93 -10.79 13.73
CA HIS A 366 -29.50 -10.79 12.38
C HIS A 366 -28.52 -11.27 11.31
N TYR A 367 -27.24 -10.91 11.41
CA TYR A 367 -26.20 -11.29 10.44
C TYR A 367 -25.18 -12.29 11.01
N LYS A 368 -25.10 -12.43 12.34
CA LYS A 368 -24.18 -13.30 13.12
C LYS A 368 -22.77 -13.44 12.50
N PRO A 369 -22.03 -12.33 12.29
CA PRO A 369 -20.74 -12.43 11.65
C PRO A 369 -19.67 -13.02 12.57
N ASP A 370 -18.68 -13.70 12.00
CA ASP A 370 -17.47 -14.09 12.74
C ASP A 370 -16.79 -12.84 13.32
N ALA A 371 -16.36 -12.93 14.59
CA ALA A 371 -15.91 -11.76 15.33
C ALA A 371 -14.62 -11.15 14.75
N ALA A 372 -13.66 -11.99 14.34
CA ALA A 372 -12.39 -11.52 13.78
C ALA A 372 -12.61 -10.87 12.40
N THR A 373 -13.48 -11.47 11.59
CA THR A 373 -13.86 -10.99 10.27
C THR A 373 -14.60 -9.65 10.36
N ALA A 374 -15.63 -9.56 11.22
CA ALA A 374 -16.39 -8.33 11.46
C ALA A 374 -15.47 -7.18 11.92
N TYR A 375 -14.55 -7.46 12.85
CA TYR A 375 -13.58 -6.50 13.36
C TYR A 375 -12.63 -6.01 12.27
N LYS A 376 -12.02 -6.93 11.52
CA LYS A 376 -11.08 -6.60 10.46
C LYS A 376 -11.72 -5.71 9.40
N GLN A 377 -12.93 -6.06 8.96
CA GLN A 377 -13.68 -5.34 7.92
C GLN A 377 -14.08 -3.94 8.40
N PHE A 378 -14.61 -3.84 9.62
CA PHE A 378 -14.96 -2.55 10.22
C PHE A 378 -13.74 -1.64 10.41
N LYS A 379 -12.62 -2.19 10.93
CA LYS A 379 -11.36 -1.47 11.09
C LYS A 379 -10.82 -0.93 9.75
N ILE A 380 -10.87 -1.72 8.68
CA ILE A 380 -10.43 -1.28 7.34
C ILE A 380 -11.32 -0.13 6.84
N ALA A 381 -12.64 -0.25 6.94
CA ALA A 381 -13.56 0.80 6.49
C ALA A 381 -13.35 2.13 7.22
N LEU A 382 -13.08 2.08 8.53
CA LEU A 382 -12.70 3.23 9.34
C LEU A 382 -11.34 3.80 8.96
N TRP A 383 -10.35 2.94 8.72
CA TRP A 383 -9.01 3.36 8.31
C TRP A 383 -9.04 4.09 6.95
N ASN A 384 -9.85 3.60 6.00
CA ASN A 384 -10.03 4.25 4.71
C ASN A 384 -10.62 5.66 4.82
N GLN A 385 -11.23 5.97 5.96
CA GLN A 385 -11.83 7.26 6.26
C GLN A 385 -10.99 8.16 7.18
N GLY A 386 -9.81 7.70 7.60
CA GLY A 386 -8.90 8.51 8.44
C GLY A 386 -8.98 8.23 9.95
N TYR A 387 -9.79 7.25 10.38
CA TYR A 387 -9.86 6.89 11.80
C TYR A 387 -8.69 5.94 12.10
N ARG A 388 -7.79 6.36 13.00
CA ARG A 388 -6.54 5.66 13.32
C ARG A 388 -6.48 5.13 14.76
N THR A 389 -7.35 5.64 15.63
CA THR A 389 -7.37 5.28 17.05
C THR A 389 -7.66 3.79 17.22
N PRO A 390 -6.80 3.01 17.89
CA PRO A 390 -7.08 1.60 18.16
C PRO A 390 -8.29 1.44 19.08
N PHE A 391 -9.07 0.38 18.87
CA PHE A 391 -10.18 0.01 19.75
C PHE A 391 -10.28 -1.53 19.87
N PRO A 392 -10.67 -2.05 21.03
CA PRO A 392 -10.77 -3.49 21.27
C PRO A 392 -12.03 -4.12 20.66
N LEU A 393 -11.91 -5.38 20.27
CA LEU A 393 -13.03 -6.28 19.98
C LEU A 393 -13.51 -6.94 21.29
N LYS A 394 -14.80 -6.82 21.58
CA LYS A 394 -15.51 -7.58 22.61
C LYS A 394 -16.38 -8.63 21.92
N PRO A 395 -15.87 -9.84 21.67
CA PRO A 395 -16.65 -10.86 20.97
C PRO A 395 -17.85 -11.30 21.81
N LEU A 396 -18.92 -11.71 21.14
CA LEU A 396 -20.05 -12.38 21.79
C LEU A 396 -19.57 -13.62 22.56
N ASN A 397 -19.96 -13.72 23.83
CA ASN A 397 -19.81 -14.94 24.61
C ASN A 397 -21.16 -15.69 24.69
N GLN A 398 -21.15 -16.92 25.21
CA GLN A 398 -22.36 -17.76 25.27
C GLN A 398 -23.52 -17.08 26.01
N ALA A 399 -23.26 -16.38 27.12
CA ALA A 399 -24.30 -15.68 27.87
C ALA A 399 -24.96 -14.54 27.05
N MET A 400 -24.18 -13.86 26.21
CA MET A 400 -24.70 -12.83 25.29
C MET A 400 -25.44 -13.44 24.10
N LEU A 401 -25.01 -14.60 23.60
CA LEU A 401 -25.73 -15.36 22.57
C LEU A 401 -27.10 -15.81 23.09
N ASP A 402 -27.16 -16.34 24.31
CA ASP A 402 -28.41 -16.76 24.97
C ASP A 402 -29.37 -15.58 25.21
N LEU A 403 -28.86 -14.35 25.25
CA LEU A 403 -29.67 -13.14 25.36
C LEU A 403 -30.17 -12.69 23.98
N LEU A 404 -29.34 -12.78 22.95
CA LEU A 404 -29.73 -12.48 21.56
C LEU A 404 -30.80 -13.43 21.03
N ASP A 405 -30.74 -14.72 21.37
CA ASP A 405 -31.74 -15.70 20.91
C ASP A 405 -33.09 -15.60 21.67
N ARG A 406 -33.18 -14.75 22.70
CA ARG A 406 -34.42 -14.45 23.45
C ARG A 406 -35.19 -13.23 22.92
N HIS A 407 -34.63 -12.51 21.96
CA HIS A 407 -35.18 -11.31 21.33
C HIS A 407 -35.32 -11.51 19.81
#